data_AF-A0A918DR81-F1
#
_entry.id   AF-A0A918DR81-F1
#
_cell.length_a   1.000
_cell.length_b   1.000
_cell.length_c   1.000
_cell.angle_alpha   90.00
_cell.angle_beta   90.00
_cell.angle_gamma   90.00
#
_symmetry.space_group_name_H-M   'P 1'
#
loop_
_entity.id
_entity.type
_entity.pdbx_description
1 polymer ?
#
loop_
_entity_poly.entity_id
_entity_poly.type
_entity_poly.pdbx_seq_one_letter_code
_entity_poly.pdbx_strand_id
1 'polypeptide(L)'
;MDQAGQIARAVLYEGYLLWPYRGSALKNQQRWTIGGIHPEPYGRAHDGNPWQARTECLVEADPADTVEVRVRFLHAVTREVARARGAELDLVPELTAAGRRHLPREEAVEREVARAGLDLGGLAERPARIEIDVKAGQEAEWLADGAGGRAGAVLRSWQALRGHVEARAEPLRPGLFRLTVRVVNTTPWAGDIRAEAMRHTLISAHTVLRTEGGRFVSLMDPPAELRPLAEECRNLGVWPVLLGEEGDRRTMLAAPIILYDHPRISPESPGDLFDATEIDQLLTLSVLALTEEEQREIRDGDPRGREILDRCASLTPEELMRLHGIVRAEPAG
;
A
#
# COMPACT_ATOMS: atom_id res chain seq x y z
N MET A 1 -15.72 4.34 5.05
CA MET A 1 -14.36 4.05 5.54
C MET A 1 -13.97 5.19 6.44
N ASP A 2 -13.57 4.91 7.68
CA ASP A 2 -13.09 5.93 8.60
C ASP A 2 -11.78 6.55 8.09
N GLN A 3 -11.37 7.68 8.68
CA GLN A 3 -10.17 8.43 8.27
C GLN A 3 -8.90 7.59 8.35
N ALA A 4 -8.77 6.76 9.40
CA ALA A 4 -7.66 5.83 9.55
C ALA A 4 -7.58 4.82 8.39
N GLY A 5 -8.71 4.26 7.96
CA GLY A 5 -8.76 3.37 6.80
C GLY A 5 -8.42 4.07 5.48
N GLN A 6 -8.79 5.34 5.33
CA GLN A 6 -8.44 6.14 4.14
C GLN A 6 -6.93 6.41 4.07
N ILE A 7 -6.32 6.84 5.18
CA ILE A 7 -4.87 7.05 5.28
C ILE A 7 -4.14 5.74 4.99
N ALA A 8 -4.51 4.65 5.66
CA ALA A 8 -3.87 3.35 5.43
C ALA A 8 -3.97 2.94 3.96
N ARG A 9 -5.10 3.20 3.29
CA ARG A 9 -5.23 2.93 1.85
C ARG A 9 -4.36 3.85 0.99
N ALA A 10 -4.29 5.14 1.28
CA ALA A 10 -3.44 6.08 0.54
C ALA A 10 -1.96 5.66 0.65
N VAL A 11 -1.51 5.37 1.87
CA VAL A 11 -0.15 4.90 2.17
C VAL A 11 0.17 3.56 1.48
N LEU A 12 -0.82 2.68 1.30
CA LEU A 12 -0.62 1.42 0.54
C LEU A 12 -0.10 1.67 -0.88
N TYR A 13 -0.57 2.75 -1.50
CA TYR A 13 -0.27 3.09 -2.88
C TYR A 13 0.83 4.15 -3.02
N GLU A 14 1.41 4.61 -1.91
CA GLU A 14 2.54 5.52 -1.97
C GLU A 14 3.72 4.85 -2.72
N GLY A 15 4.20 5.50 -3.77
CA GLY A 15 5.21 4.93 -4.67
C GLY A 15 4.72 3.85 -5.65
N TYR A 16 3.41 3.59 -5.76
CA TYR A 16 2.85 2.62 -6.72
C TYR A 16 2.97 3.07 -8.18
N LEU A 17 2.71 4.35 -8.42
CA LEU A 17 2.82 5.00 -9.72
C LEU A 17 3.31 6.43 -9.48
N LEU A 18 4.54 6.71 -9.88
CA LEU A 18 5.19 7.99 -9.62
C LEU A 18 4.91 8.97 -10.76
N TRP A 19 4.83 10.27 -10.45
CA TRP A 19 4.85 11.32 -11.46
C TRP A 19 6.05 11.12 -12.42
N PRO A 20 5.85 11.08 -13.76
CA PRO A 20 4.71 11.56 -14.54
C PRO A 20 3.58 10.57 -14.88
N TYR A 21 3.32 9.57 -14.04
CA TYR A 21 2.21 8.60 -14.12
C TYR A 21 2.06 7.80 -15.43
N ARG A 22 3.03 7.94 -16.34
CA ARG A 22 3.11 7.21 -17.60
C ARG A 22 4.08 6.04 -17.49
N GLY A 23 3.77 4.94 -18.16
CA GLY A 23 4.57 3.71 -18.11
C GLY A 23 5.96 3.90 -18.76
N SER A 24 6.05 4.76 -19.76
CA SER A 24 7.31 5.10 -20.44
C SER A 24 8.29 5.89 -19.56
N ALA A 25 7.84 6.51 -18.47
CA ALA A 25 8.71 7.29 -17.60
C ALA A 25 9.71 6.40 -16.86
N LEU A 26 10.98 6.82 -16.82
CA LEU A 26 12.08 6.04 -16.20
C LEU A 26 11.76 5.57 -14.77
N LYS A 27 11.14 6.44 -13.96
CA LYS A 27 10.72 6.13 -12.58
C LYS A 27 9.66 5.02 -12.50
N ASN A 28 8.86 4.85 -13.54
CA ASN A 28 7.79 3.85 -13.62
C ASN A 28 8.21 2.59 -14.42
N GLN A 29 9.39 2.61 -15.07
CA GLN A 29 9.98 1.40 -15.66
C GLN A 29 10.50 0.45 -14.57
N GLN A 30 10.85 0.97 -13.40
CA GLN A 30 11.17 0.18 -12.21
C GLN A 30 10.09 0.41 -11.14
N ARG A 31 9.05 -0.42 -11.18
CA ARG A 31 7.94 -0.32 -10.22
C ARG A 31 8.30 -0.94 -8.86
N TRP A 32 7.53 -0.55 -7.84
CA TRP A 32 7.49 -1.20 -6.52
C TRP A 32 8.82 -1.11 -5.76
N THR A 33 9.27 0.12 -5.54
CA THR A 33 10.57 0.43 -4.95
C THR A 33 10.55 0.51 -3.42
N ILE A 34 9.37 0.61 -2.81
CA ILE A 34 9.21 0.84 -1.36
C ILE A 34 8.42 -0.31 -0.72
N GLY A 35 8.91 -0.81 0.42
CA GLY A 35 8.15 -1.71 1.28
C GLY A 35 7.89 -3.12 0.76
N GLY A 36 8.71 -3.64 -0.15
CA GLY A 36 8.57 -5.01 -0.65
C GLY A 36 9.09 -6.05 0.35
N ILE A 37 8.23 -6.98 0.78
CA ILE A 37 8.64 -8.18 1.52
C ILE A 37 8.80 -9.34 0.52
N HIS A 38 10.04 -9.57 0.09
CA HIS A 38 10.41 -10.55 -0.93
C HIS A 38 10.38 -11.98 -0.41
N PRO A 39 10.33 -13.01 -1.29
CA PRO A 39 10.51 -14.39 -0.89
C PRO A 39 11.79 -14.57 -0.06
N GLU A 40 11.71 -15.29 1.07
CA GLU A 40 12.84 -15.50 1.99
C GLU A 40 14.16 -15.95 1.30
N PRO A 41 14.16 -16.95 0.41
CA PRO A 41 15.39 -17.33 -0.29
C PRO A 41 16.02 -16.17 -1.08
N TYR A 42 15.19 -15.34 -1.72
CA TYR A 42 15.65 -14.18 -2.49
C TYR A 42 16.25 -13.11 -1.57
N GLY A 43 15.51 -12.72 -0.52
CA GLY A 43 15.93 -11.66 0.38
C GLY A 43 17.15 -12.01 1.24
N ARG A 44 17.37 -13.30 1.52
CA ARG A 44 18.61 -13.77 2.17
C ARG A 44 19.83 -13.71 1.25
N ALA A 45 19.64 -13.88 -0.05
CA ALA A 45 20.70 -13.89 -1.03
C ALA A 45 21.07 -12.49 -1.55
N HIS A 46 20.17 -11.50 -1.39
CA HIS A 46 20.34 -10.15 -1.95
C HIS A 46 20.12 -9.07 -0.89
N ASP A 47 21.22 -8.46 -0.43
CA ASP A 47 21.18 -7.35 0.51
C ASP A 47 20.27 -6.21 0.00
N GLY A 48 19.57 -5.56 0.93
CA GLY A 48 18.61 -4.49 0.61
C GLY A 48 17.23 -4.97 0.12
N ASN A 49 16.99 -6.28 0.03
CA ASN A 49 15.69 -6.86 -0.35
C ASN A 49 15.09 -7.59 0.86
N PRO A 50 14.35 -6.89 1.75
CA PRO A 50 13.87 -7.51 2.98
C PRO A 50 12.86 -8.62 2.67
N TRP A 51 12.94 -9.71 3.42
CA TRP A 51 11.99 -10.83 3.34
C TRP A 51 11.06 -10.92 4.56
N GLN A 52 11.25 -9.99 5.49
CA GLN A 52 10.37 -9.80 6.64
C GLN A 52 10.26 -8.31 6.98
N ALA A 53 9.13 -7.94 7.59
CA ALA A 53 8.94 -6.69 8.29
C ALA A 53 8.67 -6.96 9.77
N ARG A 54 9.07 -6.04 10.65
CA ARG A 54 8.80 -6.13 12.09
C ARG A 54 8.31 -4.79 12.61
N THR A 55 7.18 -4.83 13.29
CA THR A 55 6.58 -3.74 14.05
C THR A 55 6.69 -4.06 15.53
N GLU A 56 7.30 -3.18 16.31
CA GLU A 56 7.27 -3.18 17.76
C GLU A 56 6.68 -1.84 18.23
N CYS A 57 5.69 -1.92 19.10
CA CYS A 57 5.02 -0.76 19.68
C CYS A 57 4.62 -1.04 21.12
N LEU A 58 4.35 0.02 21.86
CA LEU A 58 3.87 -0.07 23.23
C LEU A 58 2.35 0.12 23.28
N VAL A 59 1.68 -0.65 24.13
CA VAL A 59 0.23 -0.58 24.36
C VAL A 59 -0.03 -0.51 25.86
N GLU A 60 -0.64 0.59 26.30
CA GLU A 60 -1.20 0.73 27.64
C GLU A 60 -2.56 0.02 27.66
N ALA A 61 -2.65 -1.10 28.38
CA ALA A 61 -3.80 -2.00 28.33
C ALA A 61 -3.77 -3.03 29.48
N ASP A 62 -4.94 -3.57 29.81
CA ASP A 62 -5.09 -4.73 30.68
C ASP A 62 -4.88 -6.05 29.90
N PRO A 63 -4.51 -7.17 30.57
CA PRO A 63 -4.31 -8.44 29.88
C PRO A 63 -5.53 -8.95 29.09
N ALA A 64 -6.74 -8.57 29.51
CA ALA A 64 -7.98 -8.96 28.85
C ALA A 64 -8.34 -8.06 27.65
N ASP A 65 -7.66 -6.92 27.48
CA ASP A 65 -7.87 -6.06 26.32
C ASP A 65 -7.38 -6.75 25.05
N THR A 66 -8.12 -6.52 23.96
CA THR A 66 -7.84 -7.17 22.68
C THR A 66 -7.24 -6.20 21.67
N VAL A 67 -6.41 -6.76 20.78
CA VAL A 67 -5.91 -6.11 19.57
C VAL A 67 -6.39 -6.83 18.31
N GLU A 68 -6.69 -6.07 17.28
CA GLU A 68 -6.83 -6.53 15.91
C GLU A 68 -5.51 -6.28 15.17
N VAL A 69 -5.00 -7.32 14.51
CA VAL A 69 -3.84 -7.25 13.63
C VAL A 69 -4.32 -7.42 12.20
N ARG A 70 -4.13 -6.39 11.37
CA ARG A 70 -4.43 -6.42 9.93
C ARG A 70 -3.17 -6.12 9.15
N VAL A 71 -2.84 -6.95 8.16
CA VAL A 71 -1.74 -6.72 7.22
C VAL A 71 -2.32 -6.57 5.84
N ARG A 72 -1.98 -5.47 5.16
CA ARG A 72 -2.36 -5.21 3.77
C ARG A 72 -1.11 -5.08 2.93
N PHE A 73 -1.22 -5.52 1.69
CA PHE A 73 -0.14 -5.44 0.72
C PHE A 73 -0.73 -5.46 -0.70
N LEU A 74 0.05 -4.96 -1.63
CA LEU A 74 -0.18 -5.09 -3.06
C LEU A 74 0.42 -6.40 -3.56
N HIS A 75 -0.28 -7.05 -4.48
CA HIS A 75 0.16 -8.26 -5.15
C HIS A 75 0.19 -8.02 -6.66
N ALA A 76 1.35 -8.23 -7.28
CA ALA A 76 1.54 -8.08 -8.71
C ALA A 76 0.61 -9.01 -9.52
N VAL A 77 0.02 -8.43 -10.57
CA VAL A 77 -0.80 -9.14 -11.55
C VAL A 77 -0.25 -8.83 -12.92
N THR A 78 0.07 -9.86 -13.69
CA THR A 78 0.44 -9.70 -15.09
C THR A 78 -0.84 -9.56 -15.91
N ARG A 79 -0.99 -8.43 -16.60
CA ARG A 79 -2.06 -8.17 -17.55
C ARG A 79 -1.51 -8.32 -18.96
N GLU A 80 -2.08 -9.25 -19.70
CA GLU A 80 -1.84 -9.45 -21.12
C GLU A 80 -3.11 -9.13 -21.92
N VAL A 81 -2.96 -8.97 -23.22
CA VAL A 81 -4.07 -8.66 -24.12
C VAL A 81 -4.03 -9.64 -25.27
N ALA A 82 -5.18 -10.21 -25.60
CA ALA A 82 -5.31 -11.20 -26.66
C ALA A 82 -6.39 -10.80 -27.65
N ARG A 83 -6.14 -10.98 -28.94
CA ARG A 83 -7.12 -10.80 -30.01
C ARG A 83 -7.86 -12.11 -30.25
N ALA A 84 -9.18 -12.03 -30.44
CA ALA A 84 -9.97 -13.19 -30.81
C ALA A 84 -9.72 -13.55 -32.28
N ARG A 85 -9.39 -14.82 -32.55
CA ARG A 85 -9.36 -15.42 -33.89
C ARG A 85 -10.27 -16.64 -33.90
N GLY A 86 -11.55 -16.41 -34.17
CA GLY A 86 -12.58 -17.45 -34.04
C GLY A 86 -12.76 -17.85 -32.57
N ALA A 87 -12.42 -19.09 -32.22
CA ALA A 87 -12.46 -19.59 -30.84
C ALA A 87 -11.14 -19.40 -30.08
N GLU A 88 -10.06 -19.03 -30.77
CA GLU A 88 -8.72 -18.90 -30.20
C GLU A 88 -8.42 -17.45 -29.76
N LEU A 89 -7.45 -17.32 -28.87
CA LEU A 89 -6.94 -16.05 -28.34
C LEU A 89 -5.44 -15.94 -28.67
N ASP A 90 -5.10 -15.03 -29.56
CA ASP A 90 -3.71 -14.72 -29.91
C ASP A 90 -3.22 -13.56 -29.03
N LEU A 91 -2.17 -13.77 -28.22
CA LEU A 91 -1.54 -12.69 -27.48
C LEU A 91 -1.02 -11.63 -28.45
N VAL A 92 -1.32 -10.36 -28.16
CA VAL A 92 -0.95 -9.22 -28.99
C VAL A 92 -0.34 -8.10 -28.14
N PRO A 93 0.62 -7.32 -28.68
CA PRO A 93 1.19 -6.18 -27.95
C PRO A 93 0.17 -5.06 -27.74
N GLU A 94 -0.93 -5.06 -28.48
CA GLU A 94 -1.99 -4.07 -28.41
C GLU A 94 -3.30 -4.58 -29.01
N LEU A 95 -4.43 -4.20 -28.38
CA LEU A 95 -5.77 -4.38 -28.95
C LEU A 95 -6.61 -3.12 -28.75
N THR A 96 -7.23 -2.64 -29.83
CA THR A 96 -8.28 -1.62 -29.75
C THR A 96 -9.64 -2.30 -29.79
N ALA A 97 -10.45 -2.10 -28.75
CA ALA A 97 -11.80 -2.66 -28.61
C ALA A 97 -12.76 -1.57 -28.13
N ALA A 98 -13.93 -1.45 -28.76
CA ALA A 98 -14.92 -0.40 -28.46
C ALA A 98 -14.33 1.02 -28.33
N GLY A 99 -13.38 1.38 -29.21
CA GLY A 99 -12.72 2.69 -29.21
C GLY A 99 -11.71 2.92 -28.07
N ARG A 100 -11.41 1.90 -27.25
CA ARG A 100 -10.41 1.93 -26.19
C ARG A 100 -9.21 1.07 -26.57
N ARG A 101 -8.01 1.60 -26.31
CA ARG A 101 -6.75 0.89 -26.49
C ARG A 101 -6.42 0.07 -25.24
N HIS A 102 -5.97 -1.16 -25.42
CA HIS A 102 -5.58 -2.06 -24.34
C HIS A 102 -4.13 -2.54 -24.58
N LEU A 103 -3.27 -2.37 -23.57
CA LEU A 103 -1.85 -2.70 -23.62
C LEU A 103 -1.43 -3.68 -22.52
N PRO A 104 -0.60 -4.69 -22.78
CA PRO A 104 -0.01 -5.52 -21.73
C PRO A 104 0.73 -4.67 -20.69
N ARG A 105 0.64 -5.04 -19.41
CA ARG A 105 1.30 -4.34 -18.30
C ARG A 105 1.31 -5.17 -17.03
N GLU A 106 2.04 -4.70 -16.03
CA GLU A 106 1.84 -5.15 -14.66
C GLU A 106 0.79 -4.27 -13.98
N GLU A 107 -0.11 -4.90 -13.22
CA GLU A 107 -1.08 -4.29 -12.34
C GLU A 107 -0.79 -4.74 -10.90
N ALA A 108 -1.49 -4.17 -9.92
CA ALA A 108 -1.52 -4.72 -8.58
C ALA A 108 -2.93 -4.82 -8.03
N VAL A 109 -3.17 -5.88 -7.26
CA VAL A 109 -4.40 -6.07 -6.50
C VAL A 109 -4.11 -5.96 -5.01
N GLU A 110 -5.03 -5.35 -4.27
CA GLU A 110 -4.95 -5.29 -2.81
C GLU A 110 -5.21 -6.69 -2.24
N ARG A 111 -4.40 -7.10 -1.26
CA ARG A 111 -4.59 -8.31 -0.46
C ARG A 111 -4.57 -7.93 1.01
N GLU A 112 -5.33 -8.67 1.80
CA GLU A 112 -5.45 -8.45 3.24
C GLU A 112 -5.49 -9.80 3.97
N VAL A 113 -4.83 -9.85 5.12
CA VAL A 113 -5.07 -10.85 6.16
C VAL A 113 -5.30 -10.11 7.48
N ALA A 114 -6.26 -10.58 8.27
CA ALA A 114 -6.57 -9.94 9.54
C ALA A 114 -7.01 -10.97 10.58
N ARG A 115 -6.74 -10.65 11.85
CA ARG A 115 -7.27 -11.37 13.01
C ARG A 115 -7.60 -10.39 14.12
N ALA A 116 -8.88 -10.35 14.49
CA ALA A 116 -9.39 -9.56 15.59
C ALA A 116 -9.47 -10.39 16.88
N GLY A 117 -9.67 -9.69 18.02
CA GLY A 117 -9.94 -10.33 19.30
C GLY A 117 -8.75 -11.08 19.90
N LEU A 118 -7.52 -10.67 19.59
CA LEU A 118 -6.33 -11.22 20.23
C LEU A 118 -6.12 -10.53 21.58
N ASP A 119 -6.41 -11.21 22.69
CA ASP A 119 -6.15 -10.66 24.02
C ASP A 119 -4.65 -10.63 24.32
N LEU A 120 -4.20 -9.57 25.00
CA LEU A 120 -2.78 -9.33 25.24
C LEU A 120 -2.17 -10.36 26.21
N GLY A 121 -2.93 -10.86 27.17
CA GLY A 121 -2.51 -11.93 28.08
C GLY A 121 -2.21 -13.23 27.32
N GLY A 122 -3.13 -13.67 26.46
CA GLY A 122 -2.98 -14.85 25.61
C GLY A 122 -1.81 -14.70 24.63
N LEU A 123 -1.62 -13.51 24.05
CA LEU A 123 -0.45 -13.22 23.21
C LEU A 123 0.89 -13.24 23.96
N ALA A 124 0.88 -13.02 25.27
CA ALA A 124 2.07 -13.13 26.12
C ALA A 124 2.43 -14.59 26.46
N GLU A 125 1.42 -15.46 26.59
CA GLU A 125 1.65 -16.89 26.80
C GLU A 125 2.01 -17.61 25.50
N ARG A 126 1.33 -17.27 24.40
CA ARG A 126 1.47 -17.96 23.12
C ARG A 126 1.32 -16.98 21.94
N PRO A 127 2.35 -16.84 21.09
CA PRO A 127 2.24 -16.06 19.87
C PRO A 127 1.09 -16.54 18.97
N ALA A 128 0.31 -15.59 18.46
CA ALA A 128 -0.70 -15.85 17.46
C ALA A 128 -0.07 -15.84 16.07
N ARG A 129 -0.47 -16.80 15.23
CA ARG A 129 -0.04 -16.90 13.83
C ARG A 129 -1.24 -16.81 12.90
N ILE A 130 -1.09 -16.06 11.81
CA ILE A 130 -2.07 -15.84 10.74
C ILE A 130 -1.38 -16.20 9.43
N GLU A 131 -1.92 -17.15 8.67
CA GLU A 131 -1.31 -17.57 7.41
C GLU A 131 -1.65 -16.58 6.28
N ILE A 132 -0.67 -16.34 5.41
CA ILE A 132 -0.85 -15.72 4.10
C ILE A 132 -0.74 -16.85 3.08
N ASP A 133 -1.85 -17.19 2.42
CA ASP A 133 -1.88 -18.24 1.39
C ASP A 133 -2.76 -17.77 0.23
N VAL A 134 -2.11 -17.25 -0.81
CA VAL A 134 -2.77 -16.86 -2.07
C VAL A 134 -2.42 -17.91 -3.11
N LYS A 135 -3.44 -18.54 -3.71
CA LYS A 135 -3.23 -19.48 -4.82
C LYS A 135 -2.92 -18.71 -6.11
N ALA A 136 -2.02 -19.28 -6.92
CA ALA A 136 -1.83 -18.83 -8.28
C ALA A 136 -3.16 -18.91 -9.04
N GLY A 137 -3.40 -17.96 -9.94
CA GLY A 137 -4.67 -17.87 -10.63
C GLY A 137 -4.59 -17.03 -11.88
N GLN A 138 -5.67 -17.12 -12.65
CA GLN A 138 -5.86 -16.36 -13.87
C GLN A 138 -7.32 -15.99 -14.03
N GLU A 139 -7.56 -14.87 -14.70
CA GLU A 139 -8.88 -14.32 -15.00
C GLU A 139 -8.88 -13.77 -16.43
N ALA A 140 -10.00 -13.92 -17.14
CA ALA A 140 -10.19 -13.39 -18.48
C ALA A 140 -11.41 -12.46 -18.52
N GLU A 141 -11.18 -11.23 -18.96
CA GLU A 141 -12.22 -10.22 -19.21
C GLU A 141 -12.39 -10.08 -20.73
N TRP A 142 -13.55 -10.49 -21.26
CA TRP A 142 -13.83 -10.44 -22.69
C TRP A 142 -14.10 -9.01 -23.16
N LEU A 143 -13.51 -8.66 -24.30
CA LEU A 143 -13.64 -7.35 -24.94
C LEU A 143 -14.54 -7.45 -26.17
N ALA A 144 -15.54 -6.57 -26.23
CA ALA A 144 -16.44 -6.45 -27.37
C ALA A 144 -15.86 -5.53 -28.45
N ASP A 145 -16.15 -5.81 -29.71
CA ASP A 145 -15.95 -4.88 -30.81
C ASP A 145 -17.07 -3.81 -30.84
N GLY A 146 -16.93 -2.80 -31.71
CA GLY A 146 -17.93 -1.73 -31.84
C GLY A 146 -19.30 -2.18 -32.37
N ALA A 147 -19.43 -3.41 -32.86
CA ALA A 147 -20.67 -4.02 -33.31
C ALA A 147 -21.23 -5.05 -32.31
N GLY A 148 -20.63 -5.21 -31.13
CA GLY A 148 -21.03 -6.16 -30.09
C GLY A 148 -20.50 -7.59 -30.27
N GLY A 149 -19.64 -7.85 -31.27
CA GLY A 149 -18.91 -9.11 -31.44
C GLY A 149 -17.70 -9.23 -30.51
N ARG A 150 -17.01 -10.37 -30.50
CA ARG A 150 -15.80 -10.57 -29.66
C ARG A 150 -14.56 -10.02 -30.37
N ALA A 151 -14.00 -8.93 -29.85
CA ALA A 151 -12.72 -8.39 -30.30
C ALA A 151 -11.51 -9.16 -29.73
N GLY A 152 -11.64 -9.65 -28.49
CA GLY A 152 -10.54 -10.28 -27.78
C GLY A 152 -10.79 -10.39 -26.28
N ALA A 153 -9.72 -10.47 -25.49
CA ALA A 153 -9.79 -10.52 -24.03
C ALA A 153 -8.59 -9.83 -23.38
N VAL A 154 -8.80 -9.33 -22.17
CA VAL A 154 -7.75 -8.99 -21.22
C VAL A 154 -7.54 -10.21 -20.34
N LEU A 155 -6.31 -10.71 -20.30
CA LEU A 155 -5.93 -11.85 -19.47
C LEU A 155 -5.13 -11.34 -18.27
N ARG A 156 -5.55 -11.69 -17.07
CA ARG A 156 -4.85 -11.37 -15.83
C ARG A 156 -4.34 -12.66 -15.20
N SER A 157 -3.09 -12.69 -14.79
CA SER A 157 -2.52 -13.82 -14.05
C SER A 157 -1.70 -13.35 -12.87
N TRP A 158 -1.66 -14.14 -11.81
CA TRP A 158 -0.88 -13.85 -10.62
C TRP A 158 -0.28 -15.12 -10.04
N GLN A 159 0.84 -14.96 -9.34
CA GLN A 159 1.56 -16.09 -8.77
C GLN A 159 1.04 -16.43 -7.38
N ALA A 160 1.41 -17.62 -6.90
CA ALA A 160 1.10 -18.00 -5.54
C ALA A 160 1.98 -17.22 -4.55
N LEU A 161 1.39 -16.84 -3.41
CA LEU A 161 2.09 -16.25 -2.28
C LEU A 161 1.91 -17.12 -1.05
N ARG A 162 2.99 -17.33 -0.30
CA ARG A 162 2.97 -17.96 1.02
C ARG A 162 3.72 -17.09 2.02
N GLY A 163 3.19 -17.03 3.23
CA GLY A 163 3.79 -16.25 4.30
C GLY A 163 3.00 -16.41 5.58
N HIS A 164 3.40 -15.68 6.60
CA HIS A 164 2.65 -15.61 7.84
C HIS A 164 2.86 -14.28 8.54
N VAL A 165 1.88 -13.93 9.36
CA VAL A 165 1.94 -12.86 10.34
C VAL A 165 2.01 -13.51 11.72
N GLU A 166 3.02 -13.17 12.50
CA GLU A 166 3.18 -13.58 13.89
C GLU A 166 3.01 -12.37 14.80
N ALA A 167 2.08 -12.46 15.76
CA ALA A 167 1.85 -11.45 16.78
C ALA A 167 2.19 -12.03 18.16
N ARG A 168 2.94 -11.29 18.97
CA ARG A 168 3.25 -11.63 20.37
C ARG A 168 3.19 -10.38 21.24
N ALA A 169 2.83 -10.55 22.50
CA ALA A 169 2.87 -9.47 23.48
C ALA A 169 3.93 -9.79 24.55
N GLU A 170 4.66 -8.80 25.01
CA GLU A 170 5.61 -8.92 26.12
C GLU A 170 5.14 -7.97 27.23
N PRO A 171 4.72 -8.47 28.42
CA PRO A 171 4.38 -7.60 29.54
C PRO A 171 5.64 -6.91 30.06
N LEU A 172 5.65 -5.58 30.07
CA LEU A 172 6.79 -4.79 30.54
C LEU A 172 6.62 -4.36 32.01
N ARG A 173 5.39 -3.99 32.37
CA ARG A 173 4.94 -3.64 33.74
C ARG A 173 3.41 -3.77 33.79
N PRO A 174 2.78 -3.72 34.99
CA PRO A 174 1.32 -3.72 35.07
C PRO A 174 0.71 -2.62 34.18
N GLY A 175 -0.24 -3.01 33.33
CA GLY A 175 -0.92 -2.10 32.41
C GLY A 175 -0.13 -1.72 31.15
N LEU A 176 1.03 -2.34 30.86
CA LEU A 176 1.85 -2.00 29.69
C LEU A 176 2.46 -3.23 29.01
N PHE A 177 2.25 -3.34 27.71
CA PHE A 177 2.78 -4.39 26.86
C PHE A 177 3.63 -3.81 25.72
N ARG A 178 4.68 -4.53 25.33
CA ARG A 178 5.30 -4.40 24.01
C ARG A 178 4.63 -5.40 23.08
N LEU A 179 3.91 -4.90 22.07
CA LEU A 179 3.32 -5.71 21.02
C LEU A 179 4.30 -5.80 19.86
N THR A 180 4.66 -7.02 19.46
CA THR A 180 5.47 -7.27 18.27
C THR A 180 4.66 -8.00 17.22
N VAL A 181 4.64 -7.46 16.00
CA VAL A 181 4.08 -8.10 14.81
C VAL A 181 5.18 -8.29 13.78
N ARG A 182 5.32 -9.52 13.29
CA ARG A 182 6.26 -9.89 12.23
C ARG A 182 5.50 -10.39 11.02
N VAL A 183 5.81 -9.84 9.86
CA VAL A 183 5.29 -10.32 8.56
C VAL A 183 6.43 -10.96 7.81
N VAL A 184 6.25 -12.21 7.39
CA VAL A 184 7.30 -13.00 6.74
C VAL A 184 6.77 -13.60 5.44
N ASN A 185 7.51 -13.42 4.35
CA ASN A 185 7.20 -14.04 3.07
C ASN A 185 8.01 -15.34 2.90
N THR A 186 7.31 -16.47 3.01
CA THR A 186 7.88 -17.81 2.91
C THR A 186 7.57 -18.47 1.56
N THR A 187 7.24 -17.67 0.54
CA THR A 187 6.97 -18.16 -0.81
C THR A 187 8.19 -18.94 -1.32
N PRO A 188 8.04 -20.21 -1.75
CA PRO A 188 9.13 -20.95 -2.35
C PRO A 188 9.68 -20.22 -3.57
N TRP A 189 10.99 -20.04 -3.61
CA TRP A 189 11.65 -19.27 -4.66
C TRP A 189 13.06 -19.81 -4.93
N ALA A 190 13.42 -19.89 -6.21
CA ALA A 190 14.71 -20.43 -6.66
C ALA A 190 15.44 -19.54 -7.70
N GLY A 191 14.85 -18.40 -8.08
CA GLY A 191 15.46 -17.48 -9.06
C GLY A 191 16.34 -16.41 -8.41
N ASP A 192 17.05 -15.66 -9.25
CA ASP A 192 17.93 -14.54 -8.89
C ASP A 192 17.49 -13.21 -9.53
N ILE A 193 16.58 -13.26 -10.51
CA ILE A 193 16.10 -12.07 -11.20
C ILE A 193 15.08 -11.32 -10.33
N ARG A 194 15.42 -10.08 -9.95
CA ARG A 194 14.56 -9.21 -9.13
C ARG A 194 13.15 -9.07 -9.69
N ALA A 195 13.03 -8.80 -11.00
CA ALA A 195 11.75 -8.61 -11.66
C ALA A 195 10.82 -9.82 -11.52
N GLU A 196 11.38 -11.04 -11.52
CA GLU A 196 10.59 -12.25 -11.33
C GLU A 196 10.23 -12.47 -9.86
N ALA A 197 11.17 -12.20 -8.93
CA ALA A 197 10.92 -12.26 -7.50
C ALA A 197 9.80 -11.30 -7.06
N MET A 198 9.67 -10.14 -7.70
CA MET A 198 8.61 -9.17 -7.44
C MET A 198 7.20 -9.75 -7.63
N ARG A 199 7.02 -10.72 -8.54
CA ARG A 199 5.72 -11.40 -8.73
C ARG A 199 5.31 -12.25 -7.52
N HIS A 200 6.27 -12.53 -6.63
CA HIS A 200 6.08 -13.29 -5.40
C HIS A 200 6.29 -12.42 -4.13
N THR A 201 6.38 -11.10 -4.28
CA THR A 201 6.62 -10.15 -3.19
C THR A 201 5.31 -9.66 -2.58
N LEU A 202 5.26 -9.45 -1.27
CA LEU A 202 4.21 -8.66 -0.62
C LEU A 202 4.61 -7.18 -0.79
N ILE A 203 4.03 -6.51 -1.78
CA ILE A 203 4.46 -5.17 -2.19
C ILE A 203 3.81 -4.11 -1.28
N SER A 204 4.57 -3.10 -0.87
CA SER A 204 4.08 -2.02 0.01
C SER A 204 3.37 -2.56 1.27
N ALA A 205 3.93 -3.62 1.87
CA ALA A 205 3.28 -4.29 2.98
C ALA A 205 3.29 -3.40 4.22
N HIS A 206 2.11 -3.17 4.82
CA HIS A 206 1.98 -2.45 6.07
C HIS A 206 1.08 -3.21 7.06
N THR A 207 1.24 -2.87 8.34
CA THR A 207 0.47 -3.44 9.44
C THR A 207 -0.39 -2.36 10.08
N VAL A 208 -1.69 -2.61 10.20
CA VAL A 208 -2.64 -1.80 10.98
C VAL A 208 -2.98 -2.57 12.25
N LEU A 209 -2.77 -1.93 13.38
CA LEU A 209 -3.08 -2.45 14.70
C LEU A 209 -4.22 -1.60 15.29
N ARG A 210 -5.25 -2.25 15.82
CA ARG A 210 -6.39 -1.56 16.43
C ARG A 210 -6.74 -2.17 17.77
N THR A 211 -7.03 -1.35 18.77
CA THR A 211 -7.55 -1.80 20.07
C THR A 211 -8.75 -0.94 20.47
N GLU A 212 -9.71 -1.55 21.16
CA GLU A 212 -10.88 -0.82 21.68
C GLU A 212 -10.73 -0.46 23.16
N GLY A 213 -10.02 -1.28 23.94
CA GLY A 213 -9.79 -1.09 25.38
C GLY A 213 -8.44 -0.48 25.73
N GLY A 214 -7.42 -0.71 24.89
CA GLY A 214 -6.06 -0.21 25.11
C GLY A 214 -5.77 1.14 24.46
N ARG A 215 -4.54 1.62 24.64
CA ARG A 215 -4.01 2.84 23.99
C ARG A 215 -2.58 2.61 23.53
N PHE A 216 -2.32 2.78 22.24
CA PHE A 216 -0.97 2.76 21.69
C PHE A 216 -0.18 3.98 22.14
N VAL A 217 1.11 3.82 22.39
CA VAL A 217 2.03 4.91 22.73
C VAL A 217 2.70 5.39 21.45
N SER A 218 2.76 6.72 21.27
CA SER A 218 3.59 7.32 20.23
C SER A 218 5.04 6.89 20.42
N LEU A 219 5.68 6.40 19.36
CA LEU A 219 7.13 6.15 19.38
C LEU A 219 7.93 7.40 18.98
N MET A 220 7.27 8.40 18.41
CA MET A 220 7.87 9.65 17.97
C MET A 220 7.94 10.67 19.11
N ASP A 221 6.85 10.81 19.85
CA ASP A 221 6.76 11.66 21.05
C ASP A 221 6.17 10.87 22.23
N PRO A 222 6.93 9.90 22.78
CA PRO A 222 6.47 9.12 23.92
C PRO A 222 6.42 9.99 25.19
N PRO A 223 5.44 9.74 26.09
CA PRO A 223 5.48 10.29 27.44
C PRO A 223 6.82 10.03 28.12
N ALA A 224 7.31 10.98 28.93
CA ALA A 224 8.66 10.94 29.50
C ALA A 224 8.98 9.63 30.24
N GLU A 225 8.00 9.06 30.94
CA GLU A 225 8.13 7.78 31.66
C GLU A 225 8.23 6.54 30.75
N LEU A 226 7.72 6.62 29.52
CA LEU A 226 7.73 5.53 28.55
C LEU A 226 8.86 5.65 27.53
N ARG A 227 9.54 6.80 27.48
CA ARG A 227 10.60 7.09 26.51
C ARG A 227 11.69 6.01 26.46
N PRO A 228 12.24 5.49 27.58
CA PRO A 228 13.24 4.42 27.53
C PRO A 228 12.70 3.14 26.85
N LEU A 229 11.45 2.77 27.14
CA LEU A 229 10.81 1.57 26.58
C LEU A 229 10.48 1.73 25.09
N ALA A 230 10.13 2.97 24.68
CA ALA A 230 9.88 3.31 23.28
C ALA A 230 11.19 3.28 22.47
N GLU A 231 12.27 3.82 23.01
CA GLU A 231 13.62 3.79 22.42
C GLU A 231 14.19 2.37 22.28
N GLU A 232 13.70 1.42 23.08
CA GLU A 232 14.04 0.00 22.95
C GLU A 232 13.29 -0.72 21.83
N CYS A 233 12.17 -0.18 21.34
CA CYS A 233 11.42 -0.80 20.24
C CYS A 233 12.29 -0.87 18.99
N ARG A 234 12.26 -2.02 18.30
CA ARG A 234 13.05 -2.28 17.10
C ARG A 234 12.14 -2.56 15.92
N ASN A 235 11.93 -1.55 15.09
CA ASN A 235 11.18 -1.70 13.85
C ASN A 235 12.11 -2.08 12.68
N LEU A 236 11.65 -2.92 11.76
CA LEU A 236 12.40 -3.34 10.57
C LEU A 236 11.56 -3.10 9.32
N GLY A 237 12.02 -2.19 8.47
CA GLY A 237 11.39 -1.86 7.19
C GLY A 237 10.07 -1.11 7.30
N VAL A 238 9.69 -0.66 8.50
CA VAL A 238 8.43 0.06 8.77
C VAL A 238 8.60 1.11 9.87
N TRP A 239 7.74 2.12 9.84
CA TRP A 239 7.63 3.20 10.82
C TRP A 239 6.23 3.20 11.44
N PRO A 240 6.09 2.81 12.72
CA PRO A 240 4.81 2.86 13.42
C PRO A 240 4.42 4.30 13.79
N VAL A 241 3.20 4.68 13.43
CA VAL A 241 2.60 5.97 13.76
C VAL A 241 1.16 5.80 14.22
N LEU A 242 0.68 6.70 15.07
CA LEU A 242 -0.71 6.77 15.48
C LEU A 242 -1.60 7.25 14.33
N LEU A 243 -2.76 6.62 14.17
CA LEU A 243 -3.79 7.03 13.22
C LEU A 243 -5.04 7.51 13.95
N GLY A 244 -5.72 8.47 13.32
CA GLY A 244 -6.93 9.10 13.84
C GLY A 244 -6.71 10.58 14.08
N GLU A 245 -7.71 11.23 14.69
CA GLU A 245 -7.59 12.61 15.15
C GLU A 245 -6.56 12.73 16.28
N GLU A 246 -6.03 13.93 16.48
CA GLU A 246 -5.04 14.18 17.52
C GLU A 246 -5.58 13.77 18.90
N GLY A 247 -4.83 12.91 19.59
CA GLY A 247 -5.24 12.31 20.87
C GLY A 247 -5.95 10.95 20.75
N ASP A 248 -6.37 10.52 19.55
CA ASP A 248 -6.84 9.15 19.33
C ASP A 248 -5.66 8.16 19.30
N ARG A 249 -5.61 7.29 20.31
CA ARG A 249 -4.53 6.32 20.49
C ARG A 249 -4.99 4.88 20.26
N ARG A 250 -6.11 4.67 19.56
CA ARG A 250 -6.69 3.32 19.35
C ARG A 250 -6.14 2.60 18.14
N THR A 251 -5.56 3.32 17.18
CA THR A 251 -5.08 2.75 15.92
C THR A 251 -3.63 3.13 15.68
N MET A 252 -2.83 2.16 15.25
CA MET A 252 -1.45 2.36 14.84
C MET A 252 -1.24 1.78 13.44
N LEU A 253 -0.55 2.51 12.58
CA LEU A 253 -0.10 2.07 11.27
C LEU A 253 1.41 1.95 11.28
N ALA A 254 1.93 0.79 10.93
CA ALA A 254 3.34 0.60 10.63
C ALA A 254 3.51 0.39 9.12
N ALA A 255 4.00 1.44 8.45
CA ALA A 255 4.14 1.50 7.00
C ALA A 255 5.61 1.63 6.57
N PRO A 256 5.96 1.23 5.34
CA PRO A 256 7.34 1.29 4.83
C PRO A 256 7.80 2.68 4.39
N ILE A 257 7.07 3.71 4.81
CA ILE A 257 7.32 5.13 4.56
C ILE A 257 7.36 5.86 5.90
N ILE A 258 8.10 6.96 5.97
CA ILE A 258 8.22 7.76 7.18
C ILE A 258 7.02 8.70 7.25
N LEU A 259 6.24 8.58 8.31
CA LEU A 259 5.08 9.44 8.59
C LEU A 259 5.25 10.07 9.98
N TYR A 260 4.52 11.16 10.21
CA TYR A 260 4.28 11.70 11.54
C TYR A 260 3.03 11.04 12.14
N ASP A 261 2.89 11.11 13.46
CA ASP A 261 1.65 10.73 14.13
C ASP A 261 0.49 11.59 13.64
N HIS A 262 -0.69 10.98 13.58
CA HIS A 262 -1.91 11.60 13.09
C HIS A 262 -1.76 12.22 11.70
N PRO A 263 -1.22 11.45 10.72
CA PRO A 263 -1.00 11.98 9.37
C PRO A 263 -2.36 12.40 8.78
N ARG A 264 -2.37 13.53 8.08
CA ARG A 264 -3.59 14.06 7.45
C ARG A 264 -3.41 14.09 5.95
N ILE A 265 -4.41 13.59 5.23
CA ILE A 265 -4.54 13.91 3.81
C ILE A 265 -4.92 15.38 3.74
N SER A 266 -4.19 16.18 2.97
CA SER A 266 -4.50 17.62 2.85
C SER A 266 -5.94 17.82 2.38
N PRO A 267 -6.76 18.63 3.07
CA PRO A 267 -8.14 18.90 2.67
C PRO A 267 -8.25 19.69 1.37
N GLU A 268 -7.16 20.36 0.98
CA GLU A 268 -7.06 21.05 -0.31
C GLU A 268 -6.63 20.11 -1.43
N SER A 269 -6.13 18.91 -1.12
CA SER A 269 -5.76 17.95 -2.17
C SER A 269 -6.99 17.53 -2.97
N PRO A 270 -6.93 17.54 -4.31
CA PRO A 270 -8.05 17.09 -5.13
C PRO A 270 -8.36 15.60 -4.89
N GLY A 271 -7.41 14.83 -4.33
CA GLY A 271 -7.60 13.48 -3.79
C GLY A 271 -6.27 12.72 -3.69
N ASP A 272 -6.30 11.38 -3.68
CA ASP A 272 -5.06 10.57 -3.66
C ASP A 272 -4.28 10.73 -4.98
N LEU A 273 -3.05 11.26 -4.88
CA LEU A 273 -2.07 11.44 -5.97
C LEU A 273 -0.88 10.47 -5.83
N PHE A 274 -0.95 9.51 -4.90
CA PHE A 274 0.18 8.68 -4.44
C PHE A 274 1.33 9.46 -3.81
N ASP A 275 0.99 10.64 -3.32
CA ASP A 275 1.83 11.57 -2.56
C ASP A 275 0.91 12.29 -1.56
N ALA A 276 0.48 11.55 -0.53
CA ALA A 276 -0.63 11.96 0.33
C ALA A 276 -0.25 13.04 1.37
N THR A 277 1.04 13.33 1.53
CA THR A 277 1.58 14.19 2.59
C THR A 277 2.11 15.54 2.10
N GLU A 278 2.27 15.74 0.78
CA GLU A 278 2.68 17.03 0.21
C GLU A 278 1.62 17.58 -0.74
N ILE A 279 1.13 18.79 -0.44
CA ILE A 279 0.35 19.59 -1.38
C ILE A 279 1.32 19.99 -2.49
N ASP A 280 1.06 19.58 -3.72
CA ASP A 280 1.82 20.17 -4.82
C ASP A 280 0.88 20.59 -5.94
N GLN A 281 0.43 21.85 -5.83
CA GLN A 281 -0.10 22.59 -6.97
C GLN A 281 0.84 22.43 -8.17
N LEU A 282 2.16 22.36 -7.94
CA LEU A 282 3.14 22.07 -8.98
C LEU A 282 2.87 20.73 -9.67
N LEU A 283 2.56 19.66 -8.93
CA LEU A 283 2.23 18.36 -9.50
C LEU A 283 0.93 18.42 -10.30
N THR A 284 -0.10 19.08 -9.77
CA THR A 284 -1.38 19.26 -10.48
C THR A 284 -1.19 20.06 -11.78
N LEU A 285 -0.46 21.17 -11.72
CA LEU A 285 -0.14 21.98 -12.91
C LEU A 285 0.75 21.22 -13.88
N SER A 286 1.68 20.39 -13.40
CA SER A 286 2.53 19.55 -14.23
C SER A 286 1.73 18.49 -14.97
N VAL A 287 0.72 17.88 -14.33
CA VAL A 287 -0.25 16.97 -14.98
C VAL A 287 -1.00 17.69 -16.09
N LEU A 288 -1.49 18.91 -15.84
CA LEU A 288 -2.22 19.71 -16.82
C LEU A 288 -1.34 20.21 -17.98
N ALA A 289 -0.04 20.39 -17.73
CA ALA A 289 0.94 20.81 -18.72
C ALA A 289 1.42 19.67 -19.64
N LEU A 290 1.01 18.42 -19.39
CA LEU A 290 1.34 17.29 -20.26
C LEU A 290 0.81 17.48 -21.66
N THR A 291 1.61 17.06 -22.65
CA THR A 291 1.19 17.03 -24.05
C THR A 291 -0.02 16.09 -24.22
N GLU A 292 -0.79 16.28 -25.30
CA GLU A 292 -1.91 15.38 -25.57
C GLU A 292 -1.48 13.92 -25.74
N GLU A 293 -0.28 13.68 -26.27
CA GLU A 293 0.29 12.34 -26.41
C GLU A 293 0.57 11.70 -25.05
N GLU A 294 1.20 12.45 -24.14
CA GLU A 294 1.44 11.97 -22.77
C GLU A 294 0.14 11.75 -22.00
N GLN A 295 -0.85 12.64 -22.15
CA GLN A 295 -2.16 12.44 -21.56
C GLN A 295 -2.87 11.21 -22.13
N ARG A 296 -2.76 10.95 -23.45
CA ARG A 296 -3.29 9.73 -24.07
C ARG A 296 -2.59 8.49 -23.51
N GLU A 297 -1.27 8.52 -23.33
CA GLU A 297 -0.54 7.41 -22.71
C GLU A 297 -1.06 7.11 -21.29
N ILE A 298 -1.28 8.14 -20.46
CA ILE A 298 -1.83 7.97 -19.11
C ILE A 298 -3.26 7.42 -19.17
N ARG A 299 -4.11 7.93 -20.08
CA ARG A 299 -5.47 7.43 -20.26
C ARG A 299 -5.46 5.96 -20.69
N ASP A 300 -4.59 5.54 -21.59
CA ASP A 300 -4.51 4.15 -22.03
C ASP A 300 -3.79 3.23 -21.01
N GLY A 301 -3.07 3.85 -20.07
CA GLY A 301 -2.30 3.24 -18.99
C GLY A 301 -3.13 2.83 -17.76
N ASP A 302 -2.48 2.85 -16.59
CA ASP A 302 -3.04 2.38 -15.32
C ASP A 302 -4.36 3.11 -14.98
N PRO A 303 -5.43 2.40 -14.55
CA PRO A 303 -6.72 3.03 -14.26
C PRO A 303 -6.60 4.11 -13.17
N ARG A 304 -5.67 3.97 -12.23
CA ARG A 304 -5.41 4.96 -11.19
C ARG A 304 -4.72 6.20 -11.74
N GLY A 305 -3.76 6.03 -12.67
CA GLY A 305 -3.16 7.16 -13.38
C GLY A 305 -4.18 7.93 -14.20
N ARG A 306 -5.10 7.21 -14.88
CA ARG A 306 -6.25 7.81 -15.57
C ARG A 306 -7.15 8.59 -14.62
N GLU A 307 -7.50 8.02 -13.48
CA GLU A 307 -8.32 8.71 -12.47
C GLU A 307 -7.66 10.00 -11.98
N ILE A 308 -6.34 9.99 -11.74
CA ILE A 308 -5.58 11.19 -11.38
C ILE A 308 -5.67 12.25 -12.49
N LEU A 309 -5.42 11.87 -13.74
CA LEU A 309 -5.48 12.78 -14.88
C LEU A 309 -6.89 13.36 -15.06
N ASP A 310 -7.92 12.52 -15.03
CA ASP A 310 -9.31 12.94 -15.20
C ASP A 310 -9.74 13.89 -14.08
N ARG A 311 -9.29 13.63 -12.84
CA ARG A 311 -9.53 14.49 -11.69
C ARG A 311 -8.85 15.84 -11.83
N CYS A 312 -7.56 15.89 -12.17
CA CYS A 312 -6.84 17.14 -12.41
C CYS A 312 -7.48 17.95 -13.55
N ALA A 313 -7.87 17.29 -14.64
CA ALA A 313 -8.51 17.92 -15.80
C ALA A 313 -9.93 18.45 -15.51
N SER A 314 -10.58 17.95 -14.46
CA SER A 314 -11.93 18.39 -14.04
C SER A 314 -11.94 19.59 -13.10
N LEU A 315 -10.78 20.03 -12.59
CA LEU A 315 -10.69 21.12 -11.62
C LEU A 315 -11.11 22.46 -12.23
N THR A 316 -11.96 23.20 -11.51
CA THR A 316 -12.29 24.58 -11.89
C THR A 316 -11.13 25.54 -11.58
N PRO A 317 -11.08 26.74 -12.21
CA PRO A 317 -10.13 27.77 -11.83
C PRO A 317 -10.17 28.11 -10.34
N GLU A 318 -11.34 28.16 -9.71
CA GLU A 318 -11.48 28.41 -8.27
C GLU A 318 -10.94 27.26 -7.41
N GLU A 319 -11.06 26.01 -7.87
CA GLU A 319 -10.45 24.85 -7.21
C GLU A 319 -8.93 24.87 -7.34
N LEU A 320 -8.40 25.18 -8.53
CA LEU A 320 -6.96 25.37 -8.75
C LEU A 320 -6.40 26.51 -7.88
N MET A 321 -7.15 27.59 -7.69
CA MET A 321 -6.75 28.70 -6.81
C MET A 321 -6.75 28.30 -5.32
N ARG A 322 -7.63 27.38 -4.90
CA ARG A 322 -7.64 26.85 -3.53
C ARG A 322 -6.44 25.94 -3.23
N LEU A 323 -5.76 25.41 -4.26
CA LEU A 323 -4.52 24.63 -4.10
C LEU A 323 -3.29 25.49 -3.72
N HIS A 324 -3.41 26.82 -3.72
CA HIS A 324 -2.27 27.73 -3.45
C HIS A 324 -1.73 27.66 -2.02
N GLY A 325 -2.34 26.90 -1.11
CA GLY A 325 -1.96 26.88 0.29
C GLY A 325 -2.24 28.23 0.95
N ILE A 326 -3.29 28.31 1.78
CA ILE A 326 -3.39 29.44 2.69
C ILE A 326 -2.21 29.33 3.66
N VAL A 327 -1.22 30.21 3.55
CA VAL A 327 -0.19 30.41 4.58
C VAL A 327 -0.92 30.69 5.88
N ARG A 328 -1.02 29.69 6.75
CA ARG A 328 -1.55 29.88 8.11
C ARG A 328 -0.45 30.60 8.88
N ALA A 329 -0.69 31.87 9.22
CA ALA A 329 0.14 32.55 10.20
C ALA A 329 0.14 31.74 11.50
N GLU A 330 1.32 31.42 12.01
CA GLU A 330 1.46 30.90 13.37
C GLU A 330 0.77 31.87 14.35
N PRO A 331 -0.06 31.38 15.28
CA PRO A 331 -0.54 32.25 16.34
C PRO A 331 0.66 32.61 17.21
N ALA A 332 1.01 33.89 17.22
CA ALA A 332 1.89 34.46 18.23
C ALA A 332 1.25 34.25 19.61
N GLY A 333 1.89 33.46 20.46
CA GLY A 333 1.51 33.21 21.85
C GLY A 333 2.72 32.89 22.69
#